data_AF-A0A2J7ZZV7-F1
#
_entry.id   AF-A0A2J7ZZV7-F1
#
_cell.length_a   1.000
_cell.length_b   1.000
_cell.length_c   1.000
_cell.angle_alpha   90.00
_cell.angle_beta   90.00
_cell.angle_gamma   90.00
#
_symmetry.space_group_name_H-M   'P 1'
#
loop_
_entity.id
_entity.type
_entity.pdbx_description
1 polymer ?
#
loop_
_entity_poly.entity_id
_entity_poly.type
_entity_poly.pdbx_seq_one_letter_code
_entity_poly.pdbx_strand_id
1 'polypeptide(L)' 'MCTLGEALTEEEVDNMIRQADTTGDGMVNYEEFARMIAT' A
#
# COMPACT_ATOMS: atom_id res chain seq x y z
N MET A 1 6.02 -9.00 11.22
CA MET A 1 5.78 -7.62 11.69
C MET A 1 6.83 -6.78 11.00
N CYS A 2 6.53 -6.19 9.85
CA CYS A 2 7.45 -5.31 9.16
C CYS A 2 7.25 -3.90 9.72
N THR A 3 8.33 -3.29 10.23
CA THR A 3 8.27 -1.94 10.80
C THR A 3 8.43 -0.91 9.69
N LEU A 4 7.61 0.16 9.73
CA LEU A 4 7.67 1.25 8.76
C LEU A 4 9.04 1.95 8.89
N GLY A 5 10.00 1.61 8.01
CA GLY A 5 11.37 2.10 8.08
C GLY A 5 12.47 1.08 7.78
N GLU A 6 12.14 -0.22 7.72
CA GLU A 6 13.04 -1.23 7.16
C GLU A 6 12.94 -1.25 5.62
N ALA A 7 14.03 -1.61 4.93
CA ALA A 7 14.03 -1.74 3.48
C ALA A 7 13.10 -2.90 3.08
N LEU A 8 11.83 -2.58 2.83
CA LEU A 8 10.85 -3.51 2.29
C LEU A 8 11.36 -3.98 0.93
N THR A 9 11.32 -5.30 0.74
CA THR A 9 11.61 -5.90 -0.56
C THR A 9 10.56 -5.45 -1.57
N GLU A 10 10.90 -5.41 -2.86
CA GLU A 10 9.96 -5.05 -3.93
C GLU A 10 8.67 -5.89 -3.85
N GLU A 11 8.77 -7.16 -3.46
CA GLU A 11 7.63 -8.07 -3.25
C GLU A 11 6.73 -7.66 -2.07
N GLU A 12 7.30 -7.14 -0.99
CA GLU A 12 6.52 -6.62 0.14
C GLU A 12 5.84 -5.30 -0.22
N VAL A 13 6.53 -4.41 -0.94
CA VAL A 13 5.95 -3.16 -1.45
C VAL A 13 4.81 -3.47 -2.44
N ASP A 14 5.00 -4.41 -3.34
CA ASP A 14 3.98 -4.84 -4.30
C ASP A 14 2.75 -5.43 -3.59
N ASN A 15 2.97 -6.22 -2.53
CA ASN A 15 1.89 -6.73 -1.70
C ASN A 15 1.17 -5.64 -0.88
N MET A 16 1.87 -4.60 -0.45
CA MET A 16 1.26 -3.46 0.24
C MET A 16 0.44 -2.61 -0.74
N ILE A 17 0.98 -2.33 -1.93
CA ILE A 17 0.28 -1.58 -2.98
C ILE A 17 -0.94 -2.36 -3.45
N ARG A 18 -0.84 -3.67 -3.72
CA ARG A 18 -2.00 -4.50 -4.07
C ARG A 18 -3.10 -4.54 -3.02
N GLN A 19 -2.75 -4.42 -1.74
CA GLN A 19 -3.74 -4.38 -0.67
C GLN A 19 -4.42 -3.01 -0.55
N ALA A 20 -3.72 -1.93 -0.92
CA ALA A 20 -4.24 -0.56 -0.87
C ALA A 20 -4.99 -0.17 -2.16
N ASP A 21 -4.52 -0.61 -3.31
CA ASP A 21 -5.10 -0.38 -4.63
C ASP A 21 -6.42 -1.14 -4.74
N THR A 22 -7.51 -0.38 -4.56
CA THR A 22 -8.87 -0.93 -4.61
C THR A 22 -9.46 -0.79 -6.01
N THR A 23 -8.88 0.08 -6.84
CA THR A 23 -9.33 0.36 -8.20
C THR A 23 -8.67 -0.52 -9.25
N GLY A 24 -7.55 -1.17 -8.92
CA GLY A 24 -6.82 -2.11 -9.75
C GLY A 24 -6.04 -1.43 -10.89
N ASP A 25 -5.71 -0.15 -10.74
CA ASP A 25 -4.93 0.60 -11.71
C ASP A 25 -3.40 0.49 -11.48
N GLY A 26 -2.99 -0.23 -10.42
CA GLY A 26 -1.61 -0.42 -10.03
C GLY A 26 -1.00 0.79 -9.34
N MET A 27 -1.80 1.80 -9.00
CA MET A 27 -1.41 3.00 -8.28
C MET A 27 -2.31 3.19 -7.05
N VAL A 28 -1.84 3.95 -6.07
CA VAL A 28 -2.65 4.33 -4.92
C VAL A 28 -2.92 5.82 -5.01
N ASN A 29 -4.16 6.19 -5.29
CA ASN A 29 -4.58 7.57 -5.33
C ASN A 29 -4.84 8.12 -3.91
N TYR A 30 -5.03 9.44 -3.82
CA TYR A 30 -5.25 10.10 -2.52
C TYR A 30 -6.45 9.54 -1.75
N GLU A 31 -7.55 9.20 -2.43
CA GLU A 31 -8.74 8.68 -1.77
C GLU A 31 -8.51 7.26 -1.24
N GLU A 32 -7.81 6.41 -1.98
CA GLU A 32 -7.41 5.06 -1.55
C GLU A 32 -6.47 5.12 -0.35
N PHE A 33 -5.47 6.01 -0.39
CA PHE A 33 -4.56 6.23 0.73
C PHE A 33 -5.29 6.76 1.97
N ALA A 34 -6.17 7.74 1.80
CA ALA A 34 -6.98 8.29 2.89
C ALA A 34 -7.88 7.23 3.50
N ARG A 35 -8.47 6.35 2.68
CA ARG A 35 -9.31 5.23 3.13
C ARG A 35 -8.50 4.18 3.91
N MET A 36 -7.27 3.91 3.47
CA MET A 36 -6.35 3.00 4.14
C MET A 36 -5.92 3.51 5.53
N ILE A 37 -5.71 4.82 5.68
CA ILE A 37 -5.31 5.42 6.98
C ILE A 37 -6.51 5.69 7.90
N ALA A 38 -7.70 5.93 7.34
CA ALA A 38 -8.89 6.25 8.12
C ALA A 38 -9.52 5.04 8.84
N THR A 39 -8.99 3.83 8.65
CA THR A 39 -9.44 2.57 9.29
C THR A 39 -8.38 2.05 10.25
#